data_AF-A0A4Q3BVX8-F1
#
_entry.id   AF-A0A4Q3BVX8-F1
#
_cell.length_a   1.000
_cell.length_b   1.000
_cell.length_c   1.000
_cell.angle_alpha   90.00
_cell.angle_beta   90.00
_cell.angle_gamma   90.00
#
_symmetry.space_group_name_H-M   'P 1'
#
loop_
_entity.id
_entity.type
_entity.pdbx_description
1 polymer ?
#
loop_
_entity_poly.entity_id
_entity_poly.type
_entity_poly.pdbx_seq_one_letter_code
_entity_poly.pdbx_strand_id
1 'polypeptide(L)' 'MKKEILEKIKQLGGNIAEVNGNSLAEDLRSISFDTVLYQRPKDTPWQTAEDAEPIYGIGKFINENEERFKTDKQALY' A
#
# COMPACT_ATOMS: atom_id res chain seq x y z
N MET A 1 2.90 -15.90 15.74
CA MET A 1 1.72 -15.48 14.94
C MET A 1 1.26 -16.61 13.99
N LYS A 2 -0.02 -16.65 13.55
CA LYS A 2 -0.46 -17.65 12.56
C LYS A 2 0.22 -17.41 11.20
N LYS A 3 0.63 -18.49 10.52
CA LYS A 3 1.29 -18.42 9.20
C LYS A 3 0.45 -17.71 8.14
N GLU A 4 -0.87 -17.93 8.15
CA GLU A 4 -1.81 -17.29 7.22
C GLU A 4 -1.78 -15.76 7.31
N ILE A 5 -1.59 -15.21 8.50
CA ILE A 5 -1.55 -13.76 8.74
C ILE A 5 -0.23 -13.20 8.19
N LEU A 6 0.89 -13.87 8.45
CA LEU A 6 2.20 -13.46 7.96
C LEU A 6 2.27 -13.49 6.43
N GLU A 7 1.69 -14.51 5.80
CA GLU A 7 1.55 -14.56 4.35
C GLU A 7 0.69 -13.42 3.81
N LYS A 8 -0.40 -13.06 4.50
CA LYS A 8 -1.23 -11.93 4.08
C LYS A 8 -0.50 -10.59 4.18
N ILE A 9 0.27 -10.41 5.26
CA ILE A 9 1.10 -9.22 5.46
C ILE A 9 2.17 -9.12 4.37
N LYS A 10 2.82 -10.23 4.04
CA LYS A 10 3.79 -10.30 2.94
C LYS A 10 3.16 -10.00 1.57
N GLN A 11 1.94 -10.47 1.32
CA GLN A 11 1.17 -10.13 0.10
C GLN A 11 0.83 -8.64 0.00
N LEU A 12 0.66 -7.97 1.14
CA LEU A 12 0.42 -6.52 1.21
C LEU A 12 1.72 -5.70 1.15
N GLY A 13 2.88 -6.34 0.99
CA GLY A 13 4.19 -5.66 0.94
C GLY A 13 4.81 -5.39 2.33
N GLY A 14 4.32 -6.05 3.37
CA GLY A 14 4.89 -5.95 4.71
C GLY A 14 6.16 -6.80 4.88
N ASN A 15 7.17 -6.22 5.50
CA ASN A 15 8.38 -6.91 5.93
C ASN A 15 8.13 -7.59 7.28
N ILE A 16 8.42 -8.89 7.34
CA ILE A 16 8.22 -9.75 8.52
C ILE A 16 9.54 -10.30 9.09
N ALA A 17 10.68 -9.75 8.66
CA ALA A 17 12.01 -10.27 9.03
C ALA A 17 12.30 -10.25 10.54
N GLU A 18 11.65 -9.36 11.28
CA GLU A 18 11.86 -9.18 12.73
C GLU A 18 10.79 -9.86 13.61
N VAL A 19 9.89 -10.65 13.01
CA VAL A 19 8.85 -11.39 13.74
C VAL A 19 9.48 -12.61 14.45
N ASN A 20 9.57 -12.54 15.77
CA ASN A 20 10.26 -13.55 16.59
C ASN A 20 9.31 -14.51 17.33
N GLY A 21 8.01 -14.20 17.38
CA GLY A 21 6.99 -15.10 17.94
C GLY A 21 6.89 -15.08 19.48
N ASN A 22 7.62 -14.20 20.15
CA ASN A 22 7.65 -14.07 21.61
C ASN A 22 6.38 -13.41 22.16
N SER A 23 5.86 -12.40 21.45
CA SER A 23 4.66 -11.66 21.83
C SER A 23 3.97 -11.12 20.58
N LEU A 24 2.63 -11.25 20.52
CA LEU A 24 1.84 -10.74 19.40
C LEU A 24 2.01 -9.22 19.22
N ALA A 25 2.09 -8.48 20.33
CA ALA A 25 2.21 -7.03 20.30
C ALA A 25 3.59 -6.57 19.80
N GLU A 26 4.66 -7.30 20.14
CA GLU A 26 6.01 -7.03 19.65
C GLU A 26 6.13 -7.41 18.17
N ASP A 27 5.60 -8.57 17.80
CA ASP A 27 5.60 -9.03 16.42
C ASP A 27 4.87 -8.02 15.50
N LEU A 28 3.71 -7.50 15.92
CA LEU A 28 2.98 -6.51 15.13
C LEU A 28 3.71 -5.17 14.99
N ARG A 29 4.48 -4.76 16.01
CA ARG A 29 5.28 -3.53 15.98
C ARG A 29 6.54 -3.67 15.13
N SER A 30 7.07 -4.89 15.01
CA SER A 30 8.26 -5.19 14.21
C SER A 30 7.98 -5.23 12.70
N ILE A 31 6.70 -5.26 12.30
CA ILE A 31 6.30 -5.31 10.89
C ILE A 31 6.36 -3.89 10.31
N SER A 32 7.25 -3.68 9.35
CA SER A 32 7.32 -2.46 8.56
C SER A 32 6.66 -2.63 7.20
N PHE A 33 6.12 -1.54 6.65
CA PHE A 33 5.60 -1.51 5.28
C PHE A 33 6.40 -0.47 4.50
N ASP A 34 7.21 -0.93 3.55
CA ASP A 34 7.99 -0.03 2.67
C ASP A 34 7.11 0.55 1.56
N THR A 35 5.93 -0.03 1.33
CA THR A 35 4.95 0.41 0.33
C THR A 35 3.59 0.64 0.96
N VAL A 36 2.84 1.60 0.41
CA VAL A 36 1.42 1.81 0.75
C VAL A 36 0.65 0.50 0.57
N LEU A 37 -0.23 0.15 1.51
CA LEU A 37 -0.96 -1.13 1.63
C LEU A 37 -2.01 -1.39 0.54
N TYR A 38 -1.74 -1.02 -0.71
CA TYR A 38 -2.63 -1.31 -1.83
C TYR A 38 -2.13 -2.55 -2.56
N GLN A 39 -3.05 -3.49 -2.81
CA GLN A 39 -2.73 -4.61 -3.66
C GLN A 39 -2.39 -4.07 -5.05
N ARG A 40 -1.24 -4.48 -5.59
CA ARG A 40 -0.90 -4.18 -6.98
C ARG A 40 -2.04 -4.68 -7.87
N PRO A 41 -2.54 -3.85 -8.82
CA PRO A 41 -3.55 -4.29 -9.77
C PRO A 41 -3.08 -5.54 -10.52
N LYS A 42 -4.03 -6.42 -10.82
CA LYS A 42 -3.82 -7.62 -11.62
C LYS A 42 -4.85 -7.64 -12.73
N ASP A 43 -4.50 -8.30 -13.83
CA ASP A 43 -5.45 -8.52 -14.91
C ASP A 43 -6.67 -9.28 -14.40
N THR A 44 -7.82 -8.81 -14.82
CA THR A 44 -9.11 -9.45 -14.63
C THR A 44 -9.74 -9.68 -16.01
N PRO A 45 -10.70 -10.60 -16.16
CA PRO A 45 -11.35 -10.83 -17.45
C PRO A 45 -12.01 -9.58 -18.08
N TRP A 46 -12.24 -8.53 -17.31
CA TRP A 46 -12.91 -7.29 -17.74
C TRP A 46 -12.01 -6.05 -17.70
N GLN A 47 -10.79 -6.13 -17.18
CA GLN A 47 -9.88 -4.98 -17.04
C GLN A 47 -8.43 -5.42 -16.90
N THR A 48 -7.52 -4.76 -17.62
CA THR A 48 -6.07 -4.98 -17.46
C THR A 48 -5.55 -4.29 -16.21
N ALA A 49 -4.41 -4.76 -15.68
CA ALA A 49 -3.74 -4.13 -14.55
C ALA A 49 -3.29 -2.69 -14.85
N GLU A 50 -2.99 -2.38 -16.12
CA GLU A 50 -2.57 -1.03 -16.55
C GLU A 50 -3.74 -0.04 -16.56
N ASP A 51 -4.94 -0.53 -16.90
CA ASP A 51 -6.18 0.27 -16.91
C ASP A 51 -6.80 0.41 -15.51
N ALA A 52 -6.30 -0.33 -14.53
CA ALA A 52 -6.79 -0.32 -13.16
C ALA A 52 -6.08 0.75 -12.33
N GLU A 53 -6.86 1.53 -11.58
CA GLU A 53 -6.31 2.57 -10.72
C GLU A 53 -5.39 1.92 -9.67
N PRO A 54 -4.10 2.33 -9.60
CA PRO A 54 -3.12 1.66 -8.74
C PRO A 54 -3.41 1.88 -7.25
N ILE A 55 -4.00 3.03 -6.92
CA ILE A 55 -4.42 3.43 -5.59
C ILE A 55 -5.79 4.05 -5.72
N TYR A 56 -6.81 3.47 -5.09
CA TYR A 56 -8.18 3.97 -5.18
C TYR A 56 -8.26 5.46 -4.81
N GLY A 57 -8.80 6.27 -5.74
CA GLY A 57 -8.99 7.71 -5.56
C GLY A 57 -7.77 8.57 -5.82
N ILE A 58 -6.62 8.00 -6.21
CA ILE A 58 -5.43 8.79 -6.55
C ILE A 58 -5.64 9.68 -7.77
N GLY A 59 -6.35 9.19 -8.79
CA GLY A 59 -6.68 9.96 -9.98
C GLY A 59 -7.57 11.15 -9.65
N LYS A 60 -8.55 10.95 -8.76
CA LYS A 60 -9.39 12.04 -8.25
C LYS A 60 -8.56 13.08 -7.50
N PHE A 61 -7.68 12.65 -6.60
CA PHE A 61 -6.80 13.55 -5.86
C PHE A 61 -5.89 14.35 -6.80
N ILE A 62 -5.29 13.71 -7.81
CA ILE A 62 -4.45 14.36 -8.81
C ILE A 62 -5.24 15.43 -9.56
N ASN A 63 -6.43 15.08 -10.07
CA ASN A 63 -7.26 16.02 -10.83
C ASN A 63 -7.69 17.23 -9.97
N GLU A 64 -8.06 17.01 -8.71
CA GLU A 64 -8.47 18.09 -7.79
C GLU A 64 -7.30 19.01 -7.39
N ASN A 65 -6.06 18.52 -7.44
CA ASN A 65 -4.87 19.25 -7.00
C ASN A 65 -3.91 19.61 -8.14
N GLU A 66 -4.28 19.39 -9.41
CA GLU A 66 -3.43 19.64 -10.57
C GLU A 66 -2.96 21.10 -10.65
N GLU A 67 -3.87 22.04 -10.43
CA GLU A 67 -3.57 23.48 -10.43
C GLU A 67 -2.61 23.85 -9.28
N ARG A 68 -2.79 23.26 -8.11
CA ARG A 68 -1.91 23.47 -6.95
C ARG A 68 -0.52 22.91 -7.22
N PHE A 69 -0.41 21.75 -7.86
CA PHE A 69 0.89 21.20 -8.27
C PHE A 69 1.65 22.10 -9.25
N LYS A 70 0.95 22.84 -10.11
CA LYS A 70 1.56 23.79 -11.06
C LYS A 70 1.96 25.12 -10.41
N THR A 71 1.19 25.58 -9.42
CA THR A 71 1.33 26.93 -8.84
C THR A 71 2.07 26.96 -7.50
N ASP A 72 1.85 25.97 -6.64
CA ASP A 72 2.45 25.89 -5.31
C ASP A 72 2.58 24.42 -4.87
N LYS A 73 3.73 23.83 -5.18
CA LYS A 73 4.05 22.46 -4.79
C LYS A 73 4.19 22.28 -3.28
N GLN A 74 4.54 23.33 -2.53
CA GLN A 74 4.72 23.20 -1.07
C GLN A 74 3.39 23.08 -0.35
N ALA A 75 2.32 23.63 -0.88
CA ALA A 75 0.97 23.44 -0.32
C ALA A 75 0.42 22.01 -0.49
N LEU A 76 1.13 21.13 -1.20
CA LEU A 76 0.70 19.78 -1.57
C LEU A 76 1.40 18.67 -0.75
N TYR A 77 2.49 18.98 -0.06
CA TYR A 77 3.32 18.07 0.77
C TYR A 77 3.37 18.53 2.22
#